data_AF-A0AAE3DT40-F1
#
_entry.id   AF-A0AAE3DT40-F1
#
_cell.length_a   1.000
_cell.length_b   1.000
_cell.length_c   1.000
_cell.angle_alpha   90.00
_cell.angle_beta   90.00
_cell.angle_gamma   90.00
#
_symmetry.space_group_name_H-M   'P 1'
#
loop_
_entity.id
_entity.type
_entity.pdbx_description
1 polymer ?
#
loop_
_entity_poly.entity_id
_entity_poly.type
_entity_poly.pdbx_seq_one_letter_code
_entity_poly.pdbx_strand_id
1 'polypeptide(L)'
;MDIQKNEKRHRSRGHDEPPRKKPVRKERPKAKPKIETTAAQPVLSERDRKRHRQVWIQRIVIALVLCTILVGGVICLKIFLTPKTVNVSVPYTESAEMEAAQAKVPMPDIDLQLLTVNEYSRPGLSTGTINGVVVHYTANPGSTAQQNRDYFENLKDTHTTKVSSNFVIGLEGEIIQCIPTSEIAYASNSRNTDTVSIECCHPDETGKFTDATYDSLVQLTAFLCSKFNLTENDVIRHYDITGKDCPKYFVENEAAWETFRSDVGAVLAEYA
;
A
#
# COMPACT_ATOMS: atom_id res chain seq x y z
N MET A 1 42.46 61.78 -7.94
CA MET A 1 42.75 62.63 -6.76
C MET A 1 43.06 61.70 -5.61
N ASP A 2 44.27 61.17 -5.63
CA ASP A 2 44.96 60.67 -4.44
C ASP A 2 45.25 61.86 -3.51
N ILE A 3 45.26 61.63 -2.19
CA ILE A 3 46.28 62.13 -1.25
C ILE A 3 46.05 61.48 0.12
N GLN A 4 46.90 60.49 0.37
CA GLN A 4 47.75 60.25 1.55
C GLN A 4 47.16 60.03 2.96
N LYS A 5 47.34 58.77 3.38
CA LYS A 5 47.80 58.29 4.69
C LYS A 5 48.74 59.28 5.39
N ASN A 6 48.50 59.54 6.68
CA ASN A 6 49.47 60.21 7.54
C ASN A 6 50.16 59.21 8.48
N GLU A 7 51.45 59.41 8.61
CA GLU A 7 52.45 58.48 9.13
C GLU A 7 52.80 58.80 10.59
N LYS A 8 53.43 57.80 11.22
CA LYS A 8 53.94 57.77 12.59
C LYS A 8 54.95 58.89 12.89
N ARG A 9 55.06 59.31 14.17
CA ARG A 9 56.37 59.40 14.85
C ARG A 9 56.32 59.50 16.38
N HIS A 10 57.26 58.75 16.97
CA HIS A 10 57.66 58.59 18.36
C HIS A 10 58.21 59.84 19.08
N ARG A 11 58.09 59.86 20.42
CA ARG A 11 59.14 60.10 21.46
C ARG A 11 58.50 59.88 22.85
N SER A 12 58.82 58.83 23.62
CA SER A 12 60.02 58.50 24.44
C SER A 12 60.16 59.29 25.75
N ARG A 13 59.94 58.60 26.88
CA ARG A 13 60.50 58.73 28.26
C ARG A 13 59.71 57.69 29.09
N GLY A 14 60.26 56.63 29.68
CA GLY A 14 61.52 56.47 30.39
C GLY A 14 61.22 56.45 31.89
N HIS A 15 60.85 55.30 32.46
CA HIS A 15 60.88 55.04 33.90
C HIS A 15 61.12 53.57 34.21
N ASP A 16 62.04 53.36 35.15
CA ASP A 16 62.75 52.14 35.50
C ASP A 16 61.88 51.08 36.21
N GLU A 17 62.21 49.81 35.96
CA GLU A 17 61.60 48.62 36.57
C GLU A 17 62.49 48.08 37.70
N PRO A 18 61.98 47.84 38.93
CA PRO A 18 62.65 47.01 39.94
C PRO A 18 62.01 45.60 40.09
N PRO A 19 62.72 44.63 40.70
CA PRO A 19 62.66 43.23 40.27
C PRO A 19 61.54 42.38 40.87
N ARG A 20 61.14 41.35 40.10
CA ARG A 20 60.19 40.27 40.44
C ARG A 20 60.58 39.48 41.70
N LYS A 21 59.63 39.30 42.63
CA LYS A 21 59.69 38.30 43.71
C LYS A 21 59.02 36.99 43.28
N LYS A 22 59.74 35.87 43.40
CA LYS A 22 59.27 34.50 43.11
C LYS A 22 58.25 34.03 44.17
N PRO A 23 57.25 33.20 43.81
CA PRO A 23 56.23 32.72 44.74
C PRO A 23 56.76 31.61 45.67
N VAL A 24 56.37 31.70 46.94
CA VAL A 24 56.74 30.75 48.01
C VAL A 24 55.76 29.57 48.05
N ARG A 25 56.31 28.35 48.01
CA ARG A 25 55.63 27.05 48.08
C ARG A 25 55.27 26.72 49.53
N LYS A 26 54.01 26.42 49.83
CA LYS A 26 53.56 25.93 51.15
C LYS A 26 53.71 24.41 51.23
N GLU A 27 54.50 23.92 52.18
CA GLU A 27 54.67 22.49 52.48
C GLU A 27 53.62 21.97 53.48
N ARG A 28 53.24 20.70 53.32
CA ARG A 28 52.25 19.98 54.14
C ARG A 28 52.83 19.54 55.50
N PRO A 29 52.05 19.52 56.59
CA PRO A 29 52.50 18.98 57.87
C PRO A 29 52.59 17.45 57.89
N LYS A 30 53.62 16.93 58.57
CA LYS A 30 53.95 15.51 58.76
C LYS A 30 53.06 14.82 59.82
N ALA A 31 52.86 13.52 59.64
CA ALA A 31 52.02 12.62 60.43
C ALA A 31 52.54 12.32 61.84
N LYS A 32 51.62 12.03 62.78
CA LYS A 32 51.87 11.51 64.14
C LYS A 32 51.85 9.96 64.15
N PRO A 33 52.53 9.30 65.10
CA PRO A 33 52.81 7.86 65.04
C PRO A 33 51.62 6.99 65.48
N LYS A 34 51.64 5.74 64.99
CA LYS A 34 50.59 4.71 65.05
C LYS A 34 50.67 3.95 66.37
N ILE A 35 49.59 3.94 67.16
CA ILE A 35 49.42 3.02 68.30
C ILE A 35 48.76 1.76 67.74
N GLU A 36 49.44 0.64 67.83
CA GLU A 36 48.93 -0.68 67.45
C GLU A 36 47.94 -1.15 68.53
N THR A 37 46.68 -1.29 68.16
CA THR A 37 45.65 -1.96 68.96
C THR A 37 45.11 -3.10 68.11
N THR A 38 45.34 -4.34 68.55
CA THR A 38 44.88 -5.57 67.91
C THR A 38 43.35 -5.61 67.97
N ALA A 39 42.67 -5.25 66.88
CA ALA A 39 41.20 -5.31 66.79
C ALA A 39 40.76 -6.72 66.37
N ALA A 40 39.97 -7.37 67.23
CA ALA A 40 39.32 -8.65 66.96
C ALA A 40 38.45 -8.58 65.70
N GLN A 41 38.47 -9.64 64.88
CA GLN A 41 37.61 -9.72 63.70
C GLN A 41 36.15 -9.86 64.12
N PRO A 42 35.21 -9.08 63.54
CA PRO A 42 33.81 -9.14 63.91
C PRO A 42 33.18 -10.43 63.37
N VAL A 43 32.75 -11.31 64.28
CA VAL A 43 31.88 -12.43 63.92
C VAL A 43 30.51 -11.85 63.54
N LEU A 44 30.21 -11.78 62.24
CA LEU A 44 28.92 -11.30 61.75
C LEU A 44 27.79 -12.10 62.40
N SER A 45 26.83 -11.40 63.01
CA SER A 45 25.71 -12.02 63.71
C SER A 45 24.87 -12.88 62.75
N GLU A 46 24.27 -13.96 63.24
CA GLU A 46 23.41 -14.81 62.41
C GLU A 46 22.25 -14.03 61.77
N ARG A 47 21.81 -12.95 62.41
CA ARG A 47 20.79 -12.02 61.90
C ARG A 47 21.29 -11.23 60.69
N ASP A 48 22.54 -10.77 60.71
CA ASP A 48 23.14 -10.06 59.56
C ASP A 48 23.41 -11.00 58.39
N ARG A 49 23.81 -12.25 58.64
CA ARG A 49 23.95 -13.28 57.58
C ARG A 49 22.60 -13.63 56.96
N LYS A 50 21.54 -13.75 57.76
CA LYS A 50 20.16 -13.98 57.26
C LYS A 50 19.67 -12.80 56.43
N ARG A 51 19.90 -11.56 56.87
CA ARG A 51 19.51 -10.34 56.15
C ARG A 51 20.30 -10.16 54.85
N HIS A 52 21.62 -10.38 54.87
CA HIS A 52 22.43 -10.39 53.66
C HIS A 52 22.00 -11.48 52.68
N ARG A 53 21.72 -12.70 53.17
CA ARG A 53 21.22 -13.81 52.36
C ARG A 53 19.84 -13.51 51.76
N GLN A 54 18.94 -12.90 52.51
CA GLN A 54 17.62 -12.48 52.01
C GLN A 54 17.73 -11.39 50.93
N VAL A 55 18.56 -10.35 51.14
CA VAL A 55 18.80 -9.31 50.12
C VAL A 55 19.48 -9.89 48.88
N TRP A 56 20.40 -10.85 49.04
CA TRP A 56 21.04 -11.54 47.92
C TRP A 56 20.05 -12.40 47.14
N ILE A 57 19.22 -13.20 47.82
CA ILE A 57 18.17 -14.00 47.18
C ILE A 57 17.17 -13.10 46.46
N GLN A 58 16.73 -12.01 47.08
CA GLN A 58 15.80 -11.06 46.47
C GLN A 58 16.39 -10.42 45.20
N ARG A 59 17.69 -10.09 45.20
CA ARG A 59 18.39 -9.60 44.00
C ARG A 59 18.49 -10.64 42.90
N ILE A 60 18.76 -11.90 43.24
CA ILE A 60 18.77 -13.00 42.26
C ILE A 60 17.38 -13.20 41.66
N VAL A 61 16.32 -13.21 42.47
CA VAL A 61 14.94 -13.39 41.98
C VAL A 61 14.55 -12.23 41.05
N ILE A 62 14.87 -10.98 41.42
CA ILE A 62 14.62 -9.82 40.55
C ILE A 62 15.39 -9.95 39.22
N ALA A 63 16.66 -10.35 39.26
CA ALA A 63 17.45 -10.55 38.05
C ALA A 63 16.88 -11.66 37.15
N LEU A 64 16.40 -12.77 37.73
CA LEU A 64 15.76 -13.86 36.99
C LEU A 64 14.47 -13.40 36.32
N VAL A 65 13.62 -12.63 37.02
CA VAL A 65 12.38 -12.08 36.44
C VAL A 65 12.67 -11.08 35.31
N LEU A 66 13.69 -10.24 35.45
CA LEU A 66 14.09 -9.33 34.37
C LEU A 66 14.64 -10.10 33.16
N CYS A 67 15.42 -11.16 33.38
CA CYS A 67 15.90 -12.04 32.31
C CYS A 67 14.75 -12.74 31.58
N THR A 68 13.70 -13.22 32.26
CA THR A 68 12.57 -13.88 31.60
C THR A 68 11.76 -12.90 30.75
N ILE A 69 11.57 -11.66 31.21
CA ILE A 69 10.91 -10.60 30.45
C ILE A 69 11.71 -10.23 29.20
N LEU A 70 13.04 -10.10 29.31
CA LEU A 70 13.91 -9.79 28.17
C LEU A 70 13.93 -10.91 27.13
N VAL A 71 14.04 -12.17 27.57
CA VAL A 71 14.01 -13.33 26.65
C VAL A 71 12.64 -13.47 25.99
N GLY A 72 11.55 -13.32 26.74
CA GLY A 72 10.18 -13.33 26.21
C GLY A 72 9.94 -12.21 25.20
N GLY A 73 10.44 -11.00 25.47
CA GLY A 73 10.36 -9.87 24.55
C GLY A 73 11.08 -10.11 23.22
N VAL A 74 12.27 -10.72 23.26
CA VAL A 74 13.02 -11.09 22.05
C VAL A 74 12.32 -12.18 21.25
N ILE A 75 11.71 -13.17 21.91
CA ILE A 75 10.93 -14.23 21.25
C ILE A 75 9.67 -13.65 20.58
N CYS A 76 8.91 -12.81 21.29
CA CYS A 76 7.75 -12.12 20.73
C CYS A 76 8.12 -11.22 19.56
N LEU A 77 9.24 -10.49 19.66
CA LEU A 77 9.72 -9.63 18.58
C LEU A 77 10.10 -10.44 17.34
N LYS A 78 10.73 -11.62 17.48
CA LYS A 78 10.99 -12.49 16.33
C LYS A 78 9.72 -13.03 15.69
N ILE A 79 8.72 -13.44 16.47
CA ILE A 79 7.42 -13.91 15.94
C ILE A 79 6.69 -12.79 15.19
N PHE A 80 6.80 -11.54 15.66
CA PHE A 80 6.12 -10.39 15.05
C PHE A 80 6.88 -9.82 13.84
N LEU A 81 8.21 -9.95 13.80
CA LEU A 81 9.07 -9.48 12.71
C LEU A 81 9.31 -10.54 11.62
N THR A 82 8.93 -11.80 11.81
CA THR A 82 8.95 -12.78 10.71
C THR A 82 7.80 -12.48 9.75
N PRO A 83 8.09 -12.07 8.49
CA PRO A 83 7.03 -11.93 7.50
C PRO A 83 6.40 -13.30 7.28
N LYS A 84 5.07 -13.39 7.43
CA LYS A 84 4.32 -14.54 6.95
C LYS A 84 4.28 -14.48 5.42
N THR A 85 5.30 -15.03 4.77
CA THR A 85 5.30 -15.19 3.32
C THR A 85 4.37 -16.35 2.99
N VAL A 86 3.10 -16.03 2.74
CA VAL A 86 2.19 -16.92 2.03
C VAL A 86 2.62 -16.88 0.56
N ASN A 87 3.52 -17.79 0.18
CA ASN A 87 3.81 -18.06 -1.23
C ASN A 87 2.65 -18.88 -1.78
N VAL A 88 1.66 -18.19 -2.33
CA VAL A 88 0.67 -18.79 -3.23
C VAL A 88 1.11 -18.42 -4.64
N SER A 89 1.97 -19.25 -5.22
CA SER A 89 2.20 -19.28 -6.67
C SER A 89 1.21 -20.28 -7.26
N VAL A 90 0.00 -19.82 -7.59
CA VAL A 90 -0.88 -20.59 -8.47
C VAL A 90 -0.39 -20.39 -9.90
N PRO A 91 -0.18 -21.45 -10.70
CA PRO A 91 0.10 -21.30 -12.12
C PRO A 91 -1.15 -20.69 -12.78
N TYR A 92 -1.06 -19.41 -13.13
CA TYR A 92 -2.13 -18.59 -13.71
C TYR A 92 -2.71 -19.16 -15.03
N THR A 93 -1.99 -20.05 -15.70
CA THR A 93 -2.33 -20.55 -17.03
C THR A 93 -3.39 -21.67 -17.00
N GLU A 94 -3.31 -22.63 -16.07
CA GLU A 94 -4.28 -23.74 -16.01
C GLU A 94 -5.67 -23.29 -15.56
N SER A 95 -5.75 -22.37 -14.59
CA SER A 95 -7.05 -21.88 -14.09
C SER A 95 -7.78 -20.98 -15.08
N ALA A 96 -7.06 -20.15 -15.84
CA ALA A 96 -7.66 -19.27 -16.83
C ALA A 96 -8.22 -20.05 -18.03
N GLU A 97 -7.50 -21.07 -18.49
CA GLU A 97 -7.96 -21.97 -19.55
C GLU A 97 -9.16 -22.82 -19.08
N MET A 98 -9.13 -23.35 -17.86
CA MET A 98 -10.26 -24.10 -17.30
C MET A 98 -11.50 -23.23 -17.06
N GLU A 99 -11.33 -21.98 -16.61
CA GLU A 99 -12.44 -21.04 -16.43
C GLU A 99 -13.03 -20.56 -17.77
N ALA A 100 -12.19 -20.35 -18.79
CA ALA A 100 -12.66 -20.04 -20.14
C ALA A 100 -13.36 -21.23 -20.79
N ALA A 101 -12.92 -22.47 -20.50
CA ALA A 101 -13.53 -23.70 -21.02
C ALA A 101 -14.96 -23.96 -20.52
N GLN A 102 -15.43 -23.22 -19.51
CA GLN A 102 -16.80 -23.32 -19.01
C GLN A 102 -17.79 -22.40 -19.77
N ALA A 103 -17.29 -21.36 -20.44
CA ALA A 103 -18.13 -20.46 -21.23
C ALA A 103 -18.51 -21.12 -22.57
N LYS A 104 -19.78 -21.02 -22.96
CA LYS A 104 -20.26 -21.47 -24.29
C LYS A 104 -20.07 -20.38 -25.35
N VAL A 105 -20.21 -19.12 -24.95
CA VAL A 105 -19.94 -17.97 -25.81
C VAL A 105 -18.41 -17.89 -26.03
N PRO A 106 -17.93 -17.73 -27.27
CA PRO A 106 -16.50 -17.59 -27.55
C PRO A 106 -15.91 -16.35 -26.86
N MET A 107 -14.73 -16.53 -26.27
CA MET A 107 -13.95 -15.41 -25.74
C MET A 107 -13.57 -14.45 -26.89
N PRO A 108 -13.84 -13.14 -26.77
CA PRO A 108 -13.37 -12.17 -27.76
C PRO A 108 -11.84 -12.05 -27.73
N ASP A 109 -11.28 -11.36 -28.72
CA ASP A 109 -9.86 -11.00 -28.69
C ASP A 109 -9.60 -10.02 -27.55
N ILE A 110 -8.74 -10.41 -26.60
CA ILE A 110 -8.45 -9.67 -25.37
C ILE A 110 -6.94 -9.53 -25.24
N ASP A 111 -6.47 -8.28 -25.14
CA ASP A 111 -5.09 -7.97 -24.80
C ASP A 111 -4.91 -8.00 -23.27
N LEU A 112 -4.13 -8.98 -22.80
CA LEU A 112 -3.86 -9.20 -21.38
C LEU A 112 -2.75 -8.24 -20.89
N GLN A 113 -3.15 -7.09 -20.36
CA GLN A 113 -2.23 -6.11 -19.77
C GLN A 113 -2.51 -5.87 -18.28
N LEU A 114 -2.28 -6.90 -17.46
CA LEU A 114 -2.59 -6.81 -16.03
C LEU A 114 -1.82 -5.69 -15.32
N LEU A 115 -2.50 -4.98 -14.41
CA LEU A 115 -1.86 -3.96 -13.58
C LEU A 115 -0.85 -4.59 -12.61
N THR A 116 0.16 -3.84 -12.17
CA THR A 116 1.01 -4.29 -11.06
C THR A 116 0.18 -4.36 -9.76
N VAL A 117 0.29 -5.42 -8.96
CA VAL A 117 -0.41 -5.52 -7.66
C VAL A 117 0.01 -4.37 -6.74
N ASN A 118 -0.96 -3.59 -6.26
CA ASN A 118 -0.76 -2.41 -5.41
C ASN A 118 -2.06 -1.99 -4.68
N GLU A 119 -1.97 -1.16 -3.65
CA GLU A 119 -3.12 -0.78 -2.80
C GLU A 119 -4.14 0.17 -3.46
N TYR A 120 -3.80 0.78 -4.60
CA TYR A 120 -4.56 1.88 -5.21
C TYR A 120 -5.35 1.47 -6.44
N SER A 121 -4.87 0.52 -7.24
CA SER A 121 -5.58 0.09 -8.45
C SER A 121 -5.73 -1.42 -8.58
N ARG A 122 -4.83 -2.25 -8.07
CA ARG A 122 -4.99 -3.72 -8.10
C ARG A 122 -4.62 -4.36 -6.77
N PRO A 123 -5.56 -4.50 -5.83
CA PRO A 123 -5.25 -4.94 -4.47
C PRO A 123 -4.83 -6.41 -4.35
N GLY A 124 -5.02 -7.23 -5.40
CA GLY A 124 -4.71 -8.66 -5.37
C GLY A 124 -5.63 -9.45 -4.43
N LEU A 125 -6.79 -8.88 -4.08
CA LEU A 125 -7.81 -9.53 -3.25
C LEU A 125 -8.77 -10.32 -4.14
N SER A 126 -9.06 -11.55 -3.77
CA SER A 126 -10.02 -12.39 -4.50
C SER A 126 -11.45 -11.85 -4.40
N THR A 127 -12.22 -12.04 -5.47
CA THR A 127 -13.68 -11.88 -5.44
C THR A 127 -14.34 -13.07 -4.75
N GLY A 128 -15.61 -12.89 -4.36
CA GLY A 128 -16.51 -14.02 -4.08
C GLY A 128 -17.08 -14.60 -5.37
N THR A 129 -18.25 -15.23 -5.26
CA THR A 129 -19.05 -15.59 -6.44
C THR A 129 -19.41 -14.34 -7.22
N ILE A 130 -19.12 -14.33 -8.52
CA ILE A 130 -19.53 -13.25 -9.42
C ILE A 130 -21.03 -13.36 -9.65
N ASN A 131 -21.78 -12.30 -9.30
CA ASN A 131 -23.23 -12.21 -9.42
C ASN A 131 -23.65 -11.08 -10.38
N GLY A 132 -22.73 -10.53 -11.18
CA GLY A 132 -23.07 -9.50 -12.13
C GLY A 132 -21.89 -8.92 -12.91
N VAL A 133 -22.24 -8.26 -14.01
CA VAL A 133 -21.31 -7.47 -14.83
C VAL A 133 -21.75 -6.01 -14.75
N VAL A 134 -20.82 -5.10 -14.49
CA VAL A 134 -21.11 -3.66 -14.36
C VAL A 134 -20.51 -2.91 -15.53
N VAL A 135 -21.36 -2.19 -16.26
CA VAL A 135 -20.95 -1.34 -17.38
C VAL A 135 -20.69 0.08 -16.87
N HIS A 136 -19.56 0.63 -17.30
CA HIS A 136 -19.09 1.99 -17.01
C HIS A 136 -18.70 2.72 -18.31
N TYR A 137 -18.48 4.02 -18.19
CA TYR A 137 -17.82 4.83 -19.21
C TYR A 137 -16.69 5.62 -18.56
N THR A 138 -15.63 5.86 -19.33
CA THR A 138 -14.39 6.43 -18.77
C THR A 138 -14.54 7.87 -18.28
N ALA A 139 -15.61 8.56 -18.66
CA ALA A 139 -15.82 9.99 -18.42
C ALA A 139 -14.62 10.83 -18.90
N ASN A 140 -13.95 10.36 -19.95
CA ASN A 140 -12.76 10.96 -20.53
C ASN A 140 -12.85 10.88 -22.07
N PRO A 141 -13.61 11.81 -22.70
CA PRO A 141 -13.87 11.79 -24.13
C PRO A 141 -12.59 11.70 -24.99
N GLY A 142 -12.64 10.87 -26.02
CA GLY A 142 -11.56 10.71 -27.00
C GLY A 142 -10.33 9.97 -26.46
N SER A 143 -10.35 9.48 -25.22
CA SER A 143 -9.27 8.65 -24.68
C SER A 143 -9.29 7.24 -25.26
N THR A 144 -8.11 6.62 -25.33
CA THR A 144 -7.94 5.23 -25.80
C THR A 144 -8.01 4.23 -24.65
N ALA A 145 -8.18 2.94 -24.95
CA ALA A 145 -8.11 1.89 -23.93
C ALA A 145 -6.75 1.90 -23.20
N GLN A 146 -5.66 2.06 -23.95
CA GLN A 146 -4.30 2.11 -23.39
C GLN A 146 -4.12 3.27 -22.41
N GLN A 147 -4.62 4.47 -22.74
CA GLN A 147 -4.49 5.64 -21.86
C GLN A 147 -5.21 5.43 -20.51
N ASN A 148 -6.40 4.80 -20.53
CA ASN A 148 -7.14 4.49 -19.31
C ASN A 148 -6.45 3.37 -18.50
N ARG A 149 -5.93 2.33 -19.15
CA ARG A 149 -5.10 1.30 -18.50
C ARG A 149 -3.86 1.89 -17.84
N ASP A 150 -3.14 2.76 -18.55
CA ASP A 150 -1.91 3.39 -18.07
C ASP A 150 -2.19 4.35 -16.91
N TYR A 151 -3.33 5.05 -16.96
CA TYR A 151 -3.81 5.85 -15.82
C TYR A 151 -4.00 4.97 -14.58
N PHE A 152 -4.67 3.82 -14.69
CA PHE A 152 -4.83 2.90 -13.56
C PHE A 152 -3.49 2.35 -13.05
N GLU A 153 -2.54 2.05 -13.93
CA GLU A 153 -1.20 1.60 -13.55
C GLU A 153 -0.47 2.63 -12.68
N ASN A 154 -0.51 3.89 -13.12
CA ASN A 154 0.21 5.00 -12.51
C ASN A 154 -0.31 5.35 -11.10
N LEU A 155 -1.49 4.85 -10.71
CA LEU A 155 -2.01 5.03 -9.35
C LEU A 155 -1.15 4.32 -8.29
N LYS A 156 -0.35 3.31 -8.67
CA LYS A 156 0.61 2.66 -7.75
C LYS A 156 1.72 3.60 -7.27
N ASP A 157 1.99 4.67 -8.03
CA ASP A 157 3.05 5.64 -7.78
C ASP A 157 2.47 6.98 -7.29
N THR A 158 1.36 7.43 -7.91
CA THR A 158 0.79 8.75 -7.62
C THR A 158 -0.10 8.79 -6.37
N HIS A 159 -0.74 7.67 -6.01
CA HIS A 159 -1.58 7.50 -4.82
C HIS A 159 -2.76 8.49 -4.73
N THR A 160 -3.16 9.09 -5.85
CA THR A 160 -4.14 10.19 -5.87
C THR A 160 -5.57 9.74 -5.59
N THR A 161 -5.91 8.50 -5.93
CA THR A 161 -7.22 7.89 -5.70
C THR A 161 -7.14 6.37 -5.73
N LYS A 162 -8.24 5.69 -5.41
CA LYS A 162 -8.42 4.25 -5.61
C LYS A 162 -9.45 3.98 -6.70
N VAL A 163 -8.99 3.61 -7.89
CA VAL A 163 -9.87 3.29 -9.03
C VAL A 163 -9.20 2.30 -9.97
N SER A 164 -10.01 1.42 -10.55
CA SER A 164 -9.61 0.50 -11.62
C SER A 164 -10.84 -0.16 -12.23
N SER A 165 -10.64 -0.93 -13.29
CA SER A 165 -11.64 -1.79 -13.91
C SER A 165 -11.03 -3.14 -14.27
N ASN A 166 -11.84 -4.19 -14.43
CA ASN A 166 -11.34 -5.47 -14.92
C ASN A 166 -10.99 -5.37 -16.40
N PHE A 167 -11.83 -4.72 -17.18
CA PHE A 167 -11.66 -4.52 -18.61
C PHE A 167 -11.82 -3.04 -19.00
N VAL A 168 -11.13 -2.66 -20.06
CA VAL A 168 -11.33 -1.40 -20.78
C VAL A 168 -11.56 -1.70 -22.25
N ILE A 169 -12.62 -1.14 -22.84
CA ILE A 169 -12.91 -1.22 -24.27
C ILE A 169 -12.62 0.14 -24.91
N GLY A 170 -11.82 0.15 -25.97
CA GLY A 170 -11.44 1.35 -26.69
C GLY A 170 -12.38 1.74 -27.82
N LEU A 171 -12.07 2.86 -28.48
CA LEU A 171 -12.89 3.46 -29.53
C LEU A 171 -12.98 2.61 -30.80
N GLU A 172 -11.98 1.76 -31.04
CA GLU A 172 -11.92 0.83 -32.18
C GLU A 172 -12.37 -0.59 -31.78
N GLY A 173 -12.96 -0.73 -30.58
CA GLY A 173 -13.44 -2.00 -30.05
C GLY A 173 -12.33 -2.88 -29.44
N GLU A 174 -11.09 -2.40 -29.34
CA GLU A 174 -10.02 -3.16 -28.70
C GLU A 174 -10.29 -3.35 -27.20
N ILE A 175 -10.04 -4.56 -26.69
CA ILE A 175 -10.32 -4.92 -25.29
C ILE A 175 -9.00 -5.15 -24.56
N ILE A 176 -8.77 -4.39 -23.49
CA ILE A 176 -7.63 -4.61 -22.58
C ILE A 176 -8.16 -5.17 -21.26
N GLN A 177 -7.62 -6.29 -20.81
CA GLN A 177 -7.85 -6.79 -19.45
C GLN A 177 -6.79 -6.24 -18.49
N CYS A 178 -7.23 -5.42 -17.53
CA CYS A 178 -6.37 -4.80 -16.53
C CYS A 178 -6.30 -5.61 -15.23
N ILE A 179 -7.37 -6.30 -14.85
CA ILE A 179 -7.43 -7.09 -13.60
C ILE A 179 -8.11 -8.43 -13.89
N PRO A 180 -7.58 -9.57 -13.38
CA PRO A 180 -8.24 -10.86 -13.51
C PRO A 180 -9.67 -10.81 -12.97
N THR A 181 -10.61 -11.55 -13.57
CA THR A 181 -12.00 -11.59 -13.10
C THR A 181 -12.17 -12.23 -11.72
N SER A 182 -11.15 -12.94 -11.25
CA SER A 182 -11.07 -13.53 -9.90
C SER A 182 -10.51 -12.55 -8.84
N GLU A 183 -10.16 -11.32 -9.24
CA GLU A 183 -9.64 -10.27 -8.35
C GLU A 183 -10.56 -9.04 -8.34
N ILE A 184 -10.62 -8.38 -7.19
CA ILE A 184 -11.38 -7.14 -6.98
C ILE A 184 -10.79 -6.00 -7.83
N ALA A 185 -11.64 -5.36 -8.63
CA ALA A 185 -11.40 -4.03 -9.20
C ALA A 185 -12.12 -2.94 -8.38
N TYR A 186 -11.57 -1.73 -8.34
CA TYR A 186 -12.16 -0.58 -7.64
C TYR A 186 -13.02 0.26 -8.57
N ALA A 187 -14.18 -0.28 -8.99
CA ALA A 187 -15.07 0.39 -9.96
C ALA A 187 -16.53 0.53 -9.47
N SER A 188 -17.04 -0.46 -8.73
CA SER A 188 -18.47 -0.68 -8.46
C SER A 188 -18.84 -0.55 -6.97
N ASN A 189 -18.05 0.20 -6.20
CA ASN A 189 -18.30 0.52 -4.79
C ASN A 189 -18.56 -0.74 -3.92
N SER A 190 -19.76 -0.87 -3.36
CA SER A 190 -20.16 -1.99 -2.49
C SER A 190 -20.25 -3.33 -3.24
N ARG A 191 -20.29 -3.32 -4.57
CA ARG A 191 -20.34 -4.51 -5.43
C ARG A 191 -18.96 -4.92 -5.99
N ASN A 192 -17.88 -4.27 -5.56
CA ASN A 192 -16.51 -4.61 -5.96
C ASN A 192 -16.12 -6.08 -5.68
N THR A 193 -16.77 -6.71 -4.70
CA THR A 193 -16.45 -8.09 -4.28
C THR A 193 -17.15 -9.18 -5.07
N ASP A 194 -18.19 -8.84 -5.84
CA ASP A 194 -19.07 -9.81 -6.50
C ASP A 194 -19.42 -9.45 -7.94
N THR A 195 -18.70 -8.51 -8.56
CA THR A 195 -18.95 -8.11 -9.94
C THR A 195 -17.67 -7.96 -10.75
N VAL A 196 -17.81 -8.10 -12.07
CA VAL A 196 -16.77 -7.78 -13.06
C VAL A 196 -17.12 -6.44 -13.70
N SER A 197 -16.17 -5.51 -13.76
CA SER A 197 -16.40 -4.17 -14.29
C SER A 197 -15.79 -3.99 -15.69
N ILE A 198 -16.51 -3.30 -16.58
CA ILE A 198 -16.09 -2.96 -17.94
C ILE A 198 -16.17 -1.44 -18.10
N GLU A 199 -15.05 -0.80 -18.40
CA GLU A 199 -14.96 0.63 -18.71
C GLU A 199 -14.95 0.85 -20.22
N CYS A 200 -15.86 1.70 -20.72
CA CYS A 200 -16.00 1.92 -22.16
C CYS A 200 -15.55 3.34 -22.55
N CYS A 201 -14.63 3.42 -23.51
CA CYS A 201 -14.24 4.69 -24.12
C CYS A 201 -15.38 5.25 -24.98
N HIS A 202 -15.41 6.57 -25.13
CA HIS A 202 -16.43 7.28 -25.91
C HIS A 202 -15.79 8.48 -26.62
N PRO A 203 -16.26 8.86 -27.83
CA PRO A 203 -15.59 9.84 -28.67
C PRO A 203 -15.80 11.29 -28.18
N ASP A 204 -16.93 11.57 -27.51
CA ASP A 204 -17.32 12.94 -27.12
C ASP A 204 -18.11 12.97 -25.80
N GLU A 205 -18.50 14.18 -25.39
CA GLU A 205 -19.21 14.48 -24.13
C GLU A 205 -20.60 13.85 -24.02
N THR A 206 -21.18 13.32 -25.10
CA THR A 206 -22.47 12.63 -25.04
C THR A 206 -22.36 11.32 -24.27
N GLY A 207 -21.14 10.77 -24.15
CA GLY A 207 -20.90 9.45 -23.56
C GLY A 207 -21.38 8.29 -24.44
N LYS A 208 -21.87 8.56 -25.67
CA LYS A 208 -22.31 7.51 -26.59
C LYS A 208 -21.11 6.74 -27.11
N PHE A 209 -21.15 5.42 -27.03
CA PHE A 209 -20.09 4.56 -27.55
C PHE A 209 -20.07 4.57 -29.08
N THR A 210 -18.89 4.30 -29.66
CA THR A 210 -18.80 4.00 -31.10
C THR A 210 -19.45 2.63 -31.36
N ASP A 211 -19.78 2.34 -32.62
CA ASP A 211 -20.33 1.03 -32.99
C ASP A 211 -19.32 -0.08 -32.64
N ALA A 212 -18.02 0.13 -32.87
CA ALA A 212 -16.98 -0.82 -32.52
C ALA A 212 -16.85 -1.06 -31.00
N THR A 213 -16.91 0.00 -30.19
CA THR A 213 -16.96 -0.14 -28.72
C THR A 213 -18.22 -0.90 -28.29
N TYR A 214 -19.36 -0.60 -28.90
CA TYR A 214 -20.64 -1.24 -28.58
C TYR A 214 -20.64 -2.74 -28.92
N ASP A 215 -20.18 -3.12 -30.11
CA ASP A 215 -20.11 -4.51 -30.55
C ASP A 215 -19.20 -5.33 -29.62
N SER A 216 -18.02 -4.78 -29.28
CA SER A 216 -17.11 -5.41 -28.32
C SER A 216 -17.71 -5.50 -26.92
N LEU A 217 -18.48 -4.49 -26.48
CA LEU A 217 -19.17 -4.53 -25.20
C LEU A 217 -20.22 -5.63 -25.16
N VAL A 218 -21.03 -5.79 -26.21
CA VAL A 218 -22.01 -6.89 -26.31
C VAL A 218 -21.32 -8.24 -26.25
N GLN A 219 -20.30 -8.46 -27.08
CA GLN A 219 -19.59 -9.74 -27.12
C GLN A 219 -18.88 -10.08 -25.80
N LEU A 220 -18.17 -9.11 -25.21
CA LEU A 220 -17.47 -9.31 -23.94
C LEU A 220 -18.46 -9.57 -22.80
N THR A 221 -19.57 -8.83 -22.75
CA THR A 221 -20.58 -9.01 -21.71
C THR A 221 -21.26 -10.37 -21.83
N ALA A 222 -21.63 -10.81 -23.03
CA ALA A 222 -22.19 -12.13 -23.26
C ALA A 222 -21.21 -13.26 -22.89
N PHE A 223 -19.92 -13.11 -23.23
CA PHE A 223 -18.87 -14.03 -22.80
C PHE A 223 -18.79 -14.13 -21.27
N LEU A 224 -18.76 -12.99 -20.57
CA LEU A 224 -18.70 -12.95 -19.11
C LEU A 224 -19.96 -13.54 -18.47
N CYS A 225 -21.15 -13.26 -19.02
CA CYS A 225 -22.39 -13.86 -18.55
C CYS A 225 -22.36 -15.39 -18.70
N SER A 226 -21.93 -15.89 -19.86
CA SER A 226 -21.77 -17.33 -20.08
C SER A 226 -20.75 -17.96 -19.12
N LYS A 227 -19.60 -17.31 -18.94
CA LYS A 227 -18.52 -17.74 -18.04
C LYS A 227 -18.98 -17.90 -16.59
N PHE A 228 -19.78 -16.94 -16.10
CA PHE A 228 -20.21 -16.90 -14.70
C PHE A 228 -21.63 -17.41 -14.46
N ASN A 229 -22.26 -18.04 -15.47
CA ASN A 229 -23.63 -18.53 -15.40
C ASN A 229 -24.62 -17.42 -14.98
N LEU A 230 -24.48 -16.26 -15.62
CA LEU A 230 -25.35 -15.09 -15.48
C LEU A 230 -26.25 -14.95 -16.71
N THR A 231 -27.28 -14.14 -16.56
CA THR A 231 -28.18 -13.72 -17.65
C THR A 231 -27.98 -12.25 -17.99
N GLU A 232 -28.63 -11.77 -19.04
CA GLU A 232 -28.70 -10.36 -19.38
C GLU A 232 -29.33 -9.48 -18.28
N ASN A 233 -30.09 -10.07 -17.36
CA ASN A 233 -30.68 -9.37 -16.22
C ASN A 233 -29.68 -9.11 -15.08
N ASP A 234 -28.54 -9.81 -15.08
CA ASP A 234 -27.45 -9.62 -14.10
C ASP A 234 -26.41 -8.59 -14.60
N VAL A 235 -26.64 -8.01 -15.78
CA VAL A 235 -25.85 -6.91 -16.34
C VAL A 235 -26.47 -5.59 -15.86
N ILE A 236 -25.68 -4.80 -15.15
CA ILE A 236 -26.14 -3.57 -14.49
C ILE A 236 -25.23 -2.37 -14.85
N ARG A 237 -25.76 -1.17 -14.67
CA ARG A 237 -24.99 0.08 -14.77
C ARG A 237 -24.40 0.42 -13.40
N HIS A 238 -23.33 1.21 -13.37
CA HIS A 238 -22.87 1.81 -12.12
C HIS A 238 -23.95 2.69 -11.45
N TYR A 239 -24.82 3.28 -12.28
CA TYR A 239 -26.04 3.97 -11.87
C TYR A 239 -26.94 3.10 -10.98
N ASP A 240 -27.16 1.84 -11.33
CA ASP A 240 -28.07 0.95 -10.58
C ASP A 240 -27.53 0.61 -9.18
N ILE A 241 -26.24 0.88 -8.92
CA ILE A 241 -25.57 0.68 -7.62
C ILE A 241 -25.57 1.98 -6.80
N THR A 242 -25.30 3.12 -7.43
CA THR A 242 -24.94 4.37 -6.72
C THR A 242 -25.80 5.59 -7.06
N GLY A 243 -26.55 5.53 -8.16
CA GLY A 243 -27.21 6.69 -8.77
C GLY A 243 -26.28 7.63 -9.55
N LYS A 244 -24.99 7.30 -9.69
CA LYS A 244 -24.05 8.06 -10.56
C LYS A 244 -24.49 7.93 -12.01
N ASP A 245 -24.48 9.04 -12.75
CA ASP A 245 -24.73 9.11 -14.20
C ASP A 245 -23.61 8.36 -15.00
N CYS A 246 -23.64 7.03 -14.94
CA CYS A 246 -22.60 6.12 -15.39
C CYS A 246 -23.17 4.73 -15.75
N PRO A 247 -23.07 4.28 -17.01
CA PRO A 247 -22.54 5.01 -18.16
C PRO A 247 -23.55 6.04 -18.66
N LYS A 248 -23.10 7.29 -18.80
CA LYS A 248 -23.96 8.46 -19.06
C LYS A 248 -25.00 8.24 -20.16
N TYR A 249 -24.57 7.78 -21.34
CA TYR A 249 -25.47 7.62 -22.47
C TYR A 249 -26.61 6.61 -22.19
N PHE A 250 -26.34 5.50 -21.51
CA PHE A 250 -27.36 4.50 -21.15
C PHE A 250 -28.23 4.94 -19.97
N VAL A 251 -27.77 5.87 -19.13
CA VAL A 251 -28.61 6.48 -18.08
C VAL A 251 -29.56 7.51 -18.69
N GLU A 252 -29.06 8.34 -19.61
CA GLU A 252 -29.87 9.37 -20.28
C GLU A 252 -30.80 8.79 -21.37
N ASN A 253 -30.49 7.60 -21.89
CA ASN A 253 -31.26 6.92 -22.94
C ASN A 253 -31.60 5.48 -22.54
N GLU A 254 -32.63 5.32 -21.68
CA GLU A 254 -33.05 4.00 -21.17
C GLU A 254 -33.36 3.00 -22.30
N ALA A 255 -33.93 3.44 -23.43
CA ALA A 255 -34.19 2.55 -24.56
C ALA A 255 -32.90 1.93 -25.13
N ALA A 256 -31.80 2.67 -25.17
CA ALA A 256 -30.51 2.15 -25.62
C ALA A 256 -29.91 1.13 -24.62
N TRP A 257 -30.15 1.33 -23.33
CA TRP A 257 -29.80 0.35 -22.29
C TRP A 257 -30.57 -0.96 -22.46
N GLU A 258 -31.87 -0.88 -22.69
CA GLU A 258 -32.71 -2.06 -22.93
C GLU A 258 -32.31 -2.81 -24.21
N THR A 259 -32.00 -2.08 -25.29
CA THR A 259 -31.45 -2.68 -26.51
C THR A 259 -30.14 -3.41 -26.23
N PHE A 260 -29.20 -2.78 -25.52
CA PHE A 260 -27.94 -3.42 -25.15
C PHE A 260 -28.15 -4.74 -24.38
N ARG A 261 -29.00 -4.76 -23.34
CA ARG A 261 -29.29 -6.00 -22.61
C ARG A 261 -29.95 -7.05 -23.50
N SER A 262 -30.86 -6.64 -24.37
CA SER A 262 -31.49 -7.54 -25.35
C SER A 262 -30.47 -8.16 -26.30
N ASP A 263 -29.50 -7.39 -26.78
CA ASP A 263 -28.47 -7.87 -27.70
C ASP A 263 -27.51 -8.84 -27.01
N VAL A 264 -27.15 -8.59 -25.74
CA VAL A 264 -26.43 -9.56 -24.90
C VAL A 264 -27.22 -10.87 -24.75
N GLY A 265 -28.52 -10.78 -24.46
CA GLY A 265 -29.41 -11.93 -24.36
C GLY A 265 -29.52 -12.72 -25.67
N ALA A 266 -29.52 -12.02 -26.81
CA ALA A 266 -29.55 -12.65 -28.13
C ALA A 266 -28.26 -13.46 -28.40
N VAL A 267 -27.08 -12.92 -28.06
CA VAL A 267 -25.82 -13.67 -28.16
C VAL A 267 -25.85 -14.88 -27.22
N LEU A 268 -26.28 -14.72 -25.97
CA LEU A 268 -26.40 -15.86 -25.04
C LEU A 268 -27.30 -16.97 -25.58
N ALA A 269 -28.42 -16.62 -26.21
CA ALA A 269 -29.35 -17.57 -26.81
C ALA A 269 -28.77 -18.31 -28.03
N GLU A 270 -27.88 -17.68 -28.80
CA GLU A 270 -27.18 -18.31 -29.93
C GLU A 270 -26.28 -19.47 -29.47
N TYR A 271 -25.72 -19.37 -28.26
CA TYR A 271 -24.80 -20.36 -27.68
C TYR A 271 -25.43 -21.19 -26.55
N ALA A 272 -26.75 -21.17 -26.39
CA ALA A 272 -27.47 -21.86 -25.31
C ALA A 272 -27.51 -23.39 -25.44
#